data_AF-A0A7S4HR21-F1
#
_entry.id   AF-A0A7S4HR21-F1
#
_cell.length_a   1.000
_cell.length_b   1.000
_cell.length_c   1.000
_cell.angle_alpha   90.00
_cell.angle_beta   90.00
_cell.angle_gamma   90.00
#
_symmetry.space_group_name_H-M   'P 1'
#
loop_
_entity.id
_entity.type
_entity.pdbx_description
1 polymer ?
#
loop_
_entity_poly.entity_id
_entity_poly.type
_entity_poly.pdbx_seq_one_letter_code
_entity_poly.pdbx_strand_id
1 'polypeptide(L)'
;MTAGKAAPLVPTDEKGKPDSVPIDDPKKDNYWLGWKGTMVLGLLILAGHTWFLFYLEFEYKERYYAYPHLTAVRDYVSLWVPIFLGTIALETVYFWITAPKSDVYRLNDSMGSLTLGSFNQLVKKLIKQVLFMHGPYCWVWANYGQYVAERYTILQNYWLSWWLMFLAVEFSYYWVHRTGHTINAFWAMHGVHHSSEAYNLTTALRQSSLHFSVGWLYYIPFALFFPPPLYFMHDQFNLLYQYWIHTQVVGKLGPLEYILNTPSQHRVHHGRNAYCIDKNYGGTLCIFDRLFGTYQEEIEEVPVVFGITHSLNTFEPIKANVRPWKGIFSNIKTVPGLMNKILCVWNGPGWIPGTHPKEEYPIPPCTRASVRKYNTELTLPWKFYLVVLFLYTTVGLQAAIVGMEQSGSLYCYSVVGMFYFGLSLFCIGLTCDIDPWAVPTQILHAVLGGIYLAYGVACFQSESEWKTAELAAIAIITLCTVLFVFLRRKDMDPSRIQYGEDFEFAALSEQFQWELVEPKKQKVQ
;
A
#
# COMPACT_ATOMS: atom_id res chain seq x y z
N MET A 1 -23.17 39.94 -18.15
CA MET A 1 -21.75 40.10 -18.56
C MET A 1 -21.09 38.76 -18.40
N THR A 2 -20.45 38.31 -19.48
CA THR A 2 -20.05 36.94 -19.79
C THR A 2 -19.06 36.33 -18.80
N ALA A 3 -19.41 35.16 -18.25
CA ALA A 3 -18.49 34.28 -17.54
C ALA A 3 -17.43 33.77 -18.51
N GLY A 4 -16.21 34.31 -18.42
CA GLY A 4 -15.05 33.77 -19.10
C GLY A 4 -14.67 32.44 -18.46
N LYS A 5 -15.05 31.33 -19.10
CA LYS A 5 -14.46 30.02 -18.83
C LYS A 5 -12.97 30.12 -19.14
N ALA A 6 -12.12 30.08 -18.11
CA ALA A 6 -10.70 29.81 -18.32
C ALA A 6 -10.61 28.39 -18.90
N ALA A 7 -10.27 28.28 -20.18
CA ALA A 7 -9.97 27.00 -20.80
C ALA A 7 -8.70 26.42 -20.14
N PRO A 8 -8.63 25.11 -19.89
CA PRO A 8 -7.40 24.49 -19.45
C PRO A 8 -6.32 24.75 -20.51
N LEU A 9 -5.18 25.30 -20.10
CA LEU A 9 -4.02 25.50 -20.95
C LEU A 9 -3.50 24.11 -21.35
N VAL A 10 -3.90 23.65 -22.53
CA VAL A 10 -3.27 22.50 -23.19
C VAL A 10 -1.89 22.99 -23.66
N PRO A 11 -0.78 22.32 -23.30
CA PRO A 11 0.53 22.64 -23.87
C PRO A 11 0.45 22.61 -25.39
N THR A 12 0.94 23.66 -26.03
CA THR A 12 1.02 23.74 -27.48
C THR A 12 2.47 23.62 -27.92
N ASP A 13 2.71 22.94 -29.05
CA ASP A 13 4.01 22.90 -29.69
C ASP A 13 4.50 24.32 -30.05
N GLU A 14 5.76 24.44 -30.48
CA GLU A 14 6.35 25.72 -30.93
C GLU A 14 5.56 26.41 -32.09
N LYS A 15 4.55 25.73 -32.65
CA LYS A 15 3.70 26.20 -33.76
C LYS A 15 2.26 26.47 -33.32
N GLY A 16 1.96 26.44 -32.03
CA GLY A 16 0.63 26.76 -31.49
C GLY A 16 -0.43 25.69 -31.77
N LYS A 17 -0.03 24.46 -32.15
CA LYS A 17 -0.94 23.32 -32.17
C LYS A 17 -0.95 22.67 -30.79
N PRO A 18 -2.10 22.25 -30.25
CA PRO A 18 -2.10 21.44 -29.03
C PRO A 18 -1.19 20.24 -29.29
N ASP A 19 -0.22 20.02 -28.40
CA ASP A 19 0.60 18.82 -28.46
C ASP A 19 -0.36 17.64 -28.53
N SER A 20 -0.33 16.90 -29.64
CA SER A 20 -1.14 15.70 -29.74
C SER A 20 -0.60 14.75 -28.69
N VAL A 21 -1.31 14.64 -27.57
CA VAL A 21 -0.97 13.71 -26.50
C VAL A 21 -0.74 12.34 -27.16
N PRO A 22 0.43 11.71 -26.96
CA PRO A 22 0.72 10.42 -27.55
C PRO A 22 -0.45 9.45 -27.30
N ILE A 23 -0.99 8.88 -28.38
CA ILE A 23 -2.18 8.04 -28.34
C ILE A 23 -1.77 6.64 -27.89
N ASP A 24 -2.33 6.17 -26.78
CA ASP A 24 -2.14 4.79 -26.31
C ASP A 24 -2.72 3.79 -27.34
N ASP A 25 -2.20 2.56 -27.38
CA ASP A 25 -2.74 1.47 -28.20
C ASP A 25 -3.45 0.47 -27.28
N PRO A 26 -4.79 0.56 -27.10
CA PRO A 26 -5.52 -0.27 -26.15
C PRO A 26 -5.39 -1.77 -26.42
N LYS A 27 -5.03 -2.17 -27.64
CA LYS A 27 -4.84 -3.58 -28.01
C LYS A 27 -3.49 -4.15 -27.60
N LYS A 28 -2.46 -3.30 -27.42
CA LYS A 28 -1.13 -3.73 -26.96
C LYS A 28 -0.99 -3.75 -25.45
N ASP A 29 -1.85 -3.00 -24.78
CA ASP A 29 -1.68 -2.63 -23.37
C ASP A 29 -2.78 -3.18 -22.45
N ASN A 30 -3.58 -4.11 -22.97
CA ASN A 30 -4.61 -4.81 -22.24
C ASN A 30 -4.18 -6.27 -21.96
N TYR A 31 -3.94 -6.59 -20.69
CA TYR A 31 -3.26 -7.83 -20.28
C TYR A 31 -4.17 -8.93 -19.74
N TRP A 32 -5.48 -8.70 -19.75
CA TRP A 32 -6.44 -9.69 -19.29
C TRP A 32 -6.48 -10.96 -20.16
N LEU A 33 -6.91 -12.07 -19.56
CA LEU A 33 -7.02 -13.40 -20.19
C LEU A 33 -8.15 -13.51 -21.25
N GLY A 34 -8.68 -12.37 -21.74
CA GLY A 34 -9.94 -12.28 -22.48
C GLY A 34 -11.14 -12.69 -21.62
N TRP A 35 -12.35 -12.63 -22.19
CA TRP A 35 -13.59 -12.86 -21.44
C TRP A 35 -13.66 -14.23 -20.76
N LYS A 36 -13.40 -15.33 -21.50
CA LYS A 36 -13.50 -16.69 -20.94
C LYS A 36 -12.49 -16.92 -19.81
N GLY A 37 -11.23 -16.52 -20.01
CA GLY A 37 -10.20 -16.68 -18.99
C GLY A 37 -10.45 -15.79 -17.77
N THR A 38 -10.89 -14.55 -17.99
CA THR A 38 -11.30 -13.60 -16.93
C THR A 38 -12.41 -14.19 -16.07
N MET A 39 -13.47 -14.73 -16.69
CA MET A 39 -14.57 -15.33 -15.96
C MET A 39 -14.15 -16.58 -15.20
N VAL A 40 -13.39 -17.50 -15.81
CA VAL A 40 -12.94 -18.72 -15.13
C VAL A 40 -12.03 -18.39 -13.94
N LEU A 41 -11.00 -17.58 -14.15
CA LEU A 41 -10.05 -17.24 -13.10
C LEU A 41 -10.72 -16.42 -12.00
N GLY A 42 -11.50 -15.40 -12.36
CA GLY A 42 -12.23 -14.56 -11.41
C GLY A 42 -13.19 -15.38 -10.55
N LEU A 43 -13.98 -16.28 -11.17
CA LEU A 43 -14.90 -17.14 -10.41
C LEU A 43 -14.17 -18.16 -9.52
N LEU A 44 -13.03 -18.71 -9.95
CA LEU A 44 -12.22 -19.59 -9.10
C LEU A 44 -11.67 -18.86 -7.87
N ILE A 45 -11.15 -17.65 -8.07
CA ILE A 45 -10.65 -16.80 -6.97
C ILE A 45 -11.80 -16.45 -6.04
N LEU A 46 -12.95 -16.04 -6.57
CA LEU A 46 -14.15 -15.73 -5.78
C LEU A 46 -14.68 -16.94 -5.02
N ALA A 47 -14.68 -18.12 -5.63
CA ALA A 47 -15.05 -19.37 -4.95
C ALA A 47 -14.09 -19.67 -3.79
N GLY A 48 -12.79 -19.47 -3.99
CA GLY A 48 -11.78 -19.59 -2.92
C GLY A 48 -12.00 -18.61 -1.77
N HIS A 49 -12.27 -17.34 -2.08
CA HIS A 49 -12.56 -16.31 -1.06
C HIS A 49 -13.88 -16.58 -0.34
N THR A 50 -14.90 -17.03 -1.06
CA THR A 50 -16.18 -17.41 -0.49
C THR A 50 -16.02 -18.62 0.43
N TRP A 51 -15.27 -19.64 0.00
CA TRP A 51 -14.93 -20.79 0.85
C TRP A 51 -14.15 -20.36 2.09
N PHE A 52 -13.18 -19.45 1.94
CA PHE A 52 -12.44 -18.92 3.08
C PHE A 52 -13.35 -18.14 4.04
N LEU A 53 -14.30 -17.36 3.53
CA LEU A 53 -15.30 -16.66 4.34
C LEU A 53 -16.17 -17.64 5.15
N PHE A 54 -16.62 -18.74 4.54
CA PHE A 54 -17.33 -19.82 5.24
C PHE A 54 -16.43 -20.58 6.22
N TYR A 55 -15.15 -20.75 5.90
CA TYR A 55 -14.19 -21.35 6.82
C TYR A 55 -14.02 -20.48 8.07
N LEU A 56 -13.92 -19.16 7.90
CA LEU A 56 -13.86 -18.19 9.01
C LEU A 56 -15.13 -18.23 9.86
N GLU A 57 -16.31 -18.30 9.22
CA GLU A 57 -17.59 -18.52 9.90
C GLU A 57 -17.56 -19.78 10.78
N PHE A 58 -17.20 -20.93 10.20
CA PHE A 58 -17.13 -22.20 10.90
C PHE A 58 -16.13 -22.14 12.08
N GLU A 59 -14.94 -21.59 11.85
CA GLU A 59 -13.92 -21.44 12.90
C GLU A 59 -14.39 -20.51 14.02
N TYR A 60 -15.09 -19.41 13.69
CA TYR A 60 -15.68 -18.52 14.68
C TYR A 60 -16.75 -19.23 15.51
N LYS A 61 -17.65 -19.96 14.85
CA LYS A 61 -18.75 -20.68 15.53
C LYS A 61 -18.21 -21.71 16.51
N GLU A 62 -17.28 -22.56 16.07
CA GLU A 62 -16.72 -23.63 16.89
C GLU A 62 -15.82 -23.10 18.01
N ARG A 63 -15.08 -22.00 17.80
CA ARG A 63 -14.17 -21.49 18.83
C ARG A 63 -14.80 -20.48 19.77
N TYR A 64 -15.53 -19.51 19.25
CA TYR A 64 -16.02 -18.40 20.07
C TYR A 64 -17.23 -18.78 20.91
N TYR A 65 -18.19 -19.53 20.35
CA TYR A 65 -19.36 -19.95 21.14
C TYR A 65 -19.05 -21.12 22.07
N ALA A 66 -18.14 -22.02 21.69
CA ALA A 66 -17.72 -23.10 22.59
C ALA A 66 -16.76 -22.59 23.68
N TYR A 67 -15.94 -21.57 23.39
CA TYR A 67 -14.92 -21.04 24.30
C TYR A 67 -14.90 -19.50 24.31
N PRO A 68 -15.92 -18.84 24.88
CA PRO A 68 -16.07 -17.38 24.86
C PRO A 68 -14.95 -16.60 25.57
N HIS A 69 -14.09 -17.28 26.35
CA HIS A 69 -12.91 -16.71 26.99
C HIS A 69 -11.69 -16.62 26.06
N LEU A 70 -11.73 -17.25 24.87
CA LEU A 70 -10.71 -17.10 23.85
C LEU A 70 -10.92 -15.79 23.09
N THR A 71 -10.14 -14.77 23.47
CA THR A 71 -10.12 -13.47 22.76
C THR A 71 -9.19 -13.47 21.54
N ALA A 72 -8.41 -14.54 21.33
CA ALA A 72 -7.39 -14.62 20.30
C ALA A 72 -7.98 -15.09 18.96
N VAL A 73 -8.08 -14.17 18.00
CA VAL A 73 -8.31 -14.50 16.59
C VAL A 73 -6.97 -14.86 15.96
N ARG A 74 -6.97 -15.91 15.13
CA ARG A 74 -5.78 -16.32 14.37
C ARG A 74 -5.34 -15.17 13.45
N ASP A 75 -4.03 -14.98 13.31
CA ASP A 75 -3.48 -14.01 12.35
C ASP A 75 -3.46 -14.65 10.95
N TYR A 76 -4.59 -14.59 10.26
CA TYR A 76 -4.74 -15.14 8.91
C TYR A 76 -3.87 -14.43 7.90
N VAL A 77 -3.63 -13.13 8.08
CA VAL A 77 -2.78 -12.34 7.18
C VAL A 77 -1.36 -12.90 7.16
N SER A 78 -0.78 -13.17 8.34
CA SER A 78 0.56 -13.77 8.45
C SER A 78 0.63 -15.17 7.82
N LEU A 79 -0.44 -15.97 7.92
CA LEU A 79 -0.50 -17.31 7.31
C LEU A 79 -0.58 -17.28 5.78
N TRP A 80 -1.09 -16.19 5.20
CA TRP A 80 -1.22 -16.03 3.76
C TRP A 80 0.05 -15.50 3.09
N VAL A 81 1.09 -15.11 3.84
CA VAL A 81 2.36 -14.62 3.27
C VAL A 81 2.96 -15.58 2.22
N PRO A 82 3.05 -16.91 2.44
CA PRO A 82 3.52 -17.83 1.41
C PRO A 82 2.61 -17.87 0.16
N ILE A 83 1.30 -17.73 0.35
CA ILE A 83 0.33 -17.66 -0.74
C ILE A 83 0.59 -16.39 -1.56
N PHE A 84 0.73 -15.23 -0.92
CA PHE A 84 1.03 -13.97 -1.60
C PHE A 84 2.30 -14.06 -2.45
N LEU A 85 3.40 -14.58 -1.88
CA LEU A 85 4.66 -14.74 -2.61
C LEU A 85 4.52 -15.73 -3.77
N GLY A 86 3.80 -16.84 -3.56
CA GLY A 86 3.52 -17.82 -4.60
C GLY A 86 2.71 -17.23 -5.77
N THR A 87 1.62 -16.51 -5.47
CA THR A 87 0.77 -15.90 -6.51
C THR A 87 1.44 -14.73 -7.21
N ILE A 88 2.27 -13.94 -6.51
CA ILE A 88 3.14 -12.93 -7.15
C ILE A 88 4.11 -13.59 -8.13
N ALA A 89 4.76 -14.69 -7.74
CA ALA A 89 5.68 -15.41 -8.62
C ALA A 89 4.97 -15.98 -9.85
N LEU A 90 3.77 -16.57 -9.66
CA LEU A 90 2.95 -17.09 -10.75
C LEU A 90 2.50 -15.97 -11.71
N GLU A 91 2.04 -14.82 -11.19
CA GLU A 91 1.65 -13.68 -12.01
C GLU A 91 2.86 -13.10 -12.77
N THR A 92 4.01 -13.01 -12.11
CA THR A 92 5.28 -12.58 -12.75
C THR A 92 5.65 -13.50 -13.91
N VAL A 93 5.57 -14.83 -13.72
CA VAL A 93 5.85 -15.82 -14.77
C VAL A 93 4.83 -15.71 -15.90
N TYR A 94 3.55 -15.49 -15.59
CA TYR A 94 2.51 -15.25 -16.59
C TYR A 94 2.88 -14.06 -17.48
N PHE A 95 3.17 -12.89 -16.91
CA PHE A 95 3.55 -11.70 -17.68
C PHE A 95 4.87 -11.88 -18.44
N TRP A 96 5.83 -12.61 -17.87
CA TRP A 96 7.09 -12.92 -18.55
C TRP A 96 6.87 -13.76 -19.83
N ILE A 97 5.88 -14.65 -19.83
CA ILE A 97 5.54 -15.49 -20.99
C ILE A 97 4.64 -14.75 -21.98
N THR A 98 3.58 -14.09 -21.49
CA THR A 98 2.51 -13.53 -22.35
C THR A 98 2.77 -12.10 -22.80
N ALA A 99 3.53 -11.33 -22.02
CA ALA A 99 3.82 -9.93 -22.29
C ALA A 99 5.27 -9.58 -21.88
N PRO A 100 6.31 -10.20 -22.49
CA PRO A 100 7.71 -10.07 -22.08
C PRO A 100 8.29 -8.65 -22.17
N LYS A 101 7.63 -7.76 -22.91
CA LYS A 101 8.00 -6.34 -23.05
C LYS A 101 7.19 -5.41 -22.14
N SER A 102 6.23 -5.95 -21.39
CA SER A 102 5.42 -5.16 -20.47
C SER A 102 6.24 -4.68 -19.28
N ASP A 103 5.84 -3.54 -18.73
CA ASP A 103 6.44 -2.95 -17.53
C ASP A 103 5.58 -3.20 -16.28
N VAL A 104 4.64 -4.15 -16.36
CA VAL A 104 3.75 -4.55 -15.25
C VAL A 104 4.56 -5.04 -14.06
N TYR A 105 5.63 -5.79 -14.30
CA TYR A 105 6.56 -6.24 -13.27
C TYR A 105 7.95 -5.63 -13.46
N ARG A 106 8.22 -4.57 -12.71
CA ARG A 106 9.57 -4.02 -12.54
C ARG A 106 10.07 -4.38 -11.15
N LEU A 107 11.28 -4.95 -11.08
CA LEU A 107 11.80 -5.49 -9.82
C LEU A 107 11.93 -4.41 -8.74
N ASN A 108 12.44 -3.23 -9.09
CA ASN A 108 12.59 -2.11 -8.18
C ASN A 108 11.24 -1.64 -7.60
N ASP A 109 10.21 -1.48 -8.43
CA ASP A 109 8.87 -1.12 -7.95
C ASP A 109 8.23 -2.23 -7.10
N SER A 110 8.40 -3.49 -7.51
CA SER A 110 7.95 -4.67 -6.76
C SER A 110 8.63 -4.76 -5.39
N MET A 111 9.95 -4.56 -5.34
CA MET A 111 10.71 -4.52 -4.10
C MET A 111 10.30 -3.32 -3.23
N GLY A 112 10.04 -2.15 -3.83
CA GLY A 112 9.51 -1.00 -3.10
C GLY A 112 8.17 -1.31 -2.43
N SER A 113 7.24 -1.94 -3.16
CA SER A 113 5.95 -2.38 -2.63
C SER A 113 6.11 -3.41 -1.50
N LEU A 114 6.93 -4.43 -1.71
CA LEU A 114 7.16 -5.51 -0.76
C LEU A 114 7.88 -5.03 0.51
N THR A 115 8.90 -4.18 0.38
CA THR A 115 9.61 -3.61 1.53
C THR A 115 8.75 -2.64 2.32
N LEU A 116 7.90 -1.83 1.67
CA LEU A 116 6.88 -1.02 2.35
C LEU A 116 5.91 -1.89 3.15
N GLY A 117 5.41 -2.99 2.58
CA GLY A 117 4.54 -3.94 3.27
C GLY A 117 5.21 -4.58 4.49
N SER A 118 6.42 -5.09 4.33
CA SER A 118 7.19 -5.68 5.44
C SER A 118 7.53 -4.64 6.51
N PHE A 119 7.84 -3.40 6.11
CA PHE A 119 8.12 -2.30 7.04
C PHE A 119 6.85 -1.87 7.80
N ASN A 120 5.69 -1.85 7.13
CA ASN A 120 4.41 -1.64 7.78
C ASN A 120 4.12 -2.71 8.84
N GLN A 121 4.39 -3.99 8.55
CA GLN A 121 4.22 -5.08 9.53
C GLN A 121 5.16 -4.94 10.73
N LEU A 122 6.42 -4.57 10.50
CA LEU A 122 7.38 -4.27 11.56
C LEU A 122 6.89 -3.13 12.47
N VAL A 123 6.52 -1.98 11.87
CA VAL A 123 6.02 -0.82 12.62
C VAL A 123 4.73 -1.16 13.36
N LYS A 124 3.81 -1.88 12.73
CA LYS A 124 2.62 -2.42 13.39
C LYS A 124 3.03 -3.26 14.59
N LYS A 125 3.89 -4.29 14.48
CA LYS A 125 4.23 -5.12 15.66
C LYS A 125 4.88 -4.32 16.79
N LEU A 126 5.74 -3.35 16.48
CA LEU A 126 6.39 -2.47 17.46
C LEU A 126 5.42 -1.49 18.16
N ILE A 127 4.45 -0.93 17.43
CA ILE A 127 3.56 0.15 17.93
C ILE A 127 2.15 -0.36 18.32
N LYS A 128 1.62 -1.38 17.62
CA LYS A 128 0.23 -1.90 17.71
C LYS A 128 -0.07 -2.59 19.03
N GLN A 129 0.92 -3.17 19.72
CA GLN A 129 0.64 -3.92 20.96
C GLN A 129 0.18 -3.06 22.13
N VAL A 130 0.29 -1.73 22.07
CA VAL A 130 0.00 -0.88 23.25
C VAL A 130 -1.09 0.18 23.05
N LEU A 131 -1.30 0.77 21.85
CA LEU A 131 -2.00 2.09 21.84
C LEU A 131 -3.16 2.34 20.87
N PHE A 132 -3.23 1.78 19.64
CA PHE A 132 -4.02 2.48 18.61
C PHE A 132 -5.13 1.74 17.86
N MET A 133 -5.13 0.41 17.67
CA MET A 133 -6.10 -0.18 16.73
C MET A 133 -7.24 -0.99 17.36
N HIS A 134 -6.90 -1.95 18.22
CA HIS A 134 -7.87 -2.88 18.78
C HIS A 134 -8.15 -2.63 20.27
N GLY A 135 -7.22 -1.96 20.97
CA GLY A 135 -7.36 -1.60 22.39
C GLY A 135 -8.62 -0.79 22.68
N PRO A 136 -8.88 0.33 21.95
CA PRO A 136 -10.09 1.12 22.16
C PRO A 136 -11.38 0.33 21.89
N TYR A 137 -11.41 -0.49 20.84
CA TYR A 137 -12.55 -1.37 20.54
C TYR A 137 -12.80 -2.37 21.69
N CYS A 138 -11.76 -3.06 22.14
CA CYS A 138 -11.84 -3.99 23.27
C CYS A 138 -12.28 -3.28 24.57
N TRP A 139 -11.78 -2.07 24.81
CA TRP A 139 -12.15 -1.28 25.98
C TRP A 139 -13.64 -0.89 25.96
N VAL A 140 -14.15 -0.40 24.83
CA VAL A 140 -15.58 -0.07 24.70
C VAL A 140 -16.44 -1.33 24.86
N TRP A 141 -16.04 -2.45 24.26
CA TRP A 141 -16.74 -3.72 24.42
C TRP A 141 -16.78 -4.17 25.89
N ALA A 142 -15.64 -4.16 26.57
CA ALA A 142 -15.52 -4.62 27.95
C ALA A 142 -16.28 -3.73 28.96
N ASN A 143 -16.43 -2.43 28.68
CA ASN A 143 -17.12 -1.51 29.59
C ASN A 143 -18.61 -1.31 29.27
N TYR A 144 -19.00 -1.48 27.99
CA TYR A 144 -20.35 -1.13 27.52
C TYR A 144 -20.96 -2.19 26.60
N GLY A 145 -20.19 -2.72 25.65
CA GLY A 145 -20.71 -3.63 24.62
C GLY A 145 -21.30 -4.93 25.17
N GLN A 146 -20.66 -5.52 26.17
CA GLN A 146 -21.18 -6.73 26.83
C GLN A 146 -22.58 -6.52 27.41
N TYR A 147 -22.80 -5.41 28.12
CA TYR A 147 -24.10 -5.07 28.70
C TYR A 147 -25.20 -4.92 27.64
N VAL A 148 -24.88 -4.29 26.50
CA VAL A 148 -25.81 -4.13 25.39
C VAL A 148 -26.14 -5.50 24.77
N ALA A 149 -25.12 -6.30 24.46
CA ALA A 149 -25.30 -7.62 23.83
C ALA A 149 -26.13 -8.59 24.69
N GLU A 150 -25.98 -8.55 26.02
CA GLU A 150 -26.79 -9.34 26.95
C GLU A 150 -28.26 -8.93 26.95
N ARG A 151 -28.55 -7.64 26.75
CA ARG A 151 -29.91 -7.08 26.84
C ARG A 151 -30.72 -7.22 25.55
N TYR A 152 -30.07 -7.28 24.39
CA TYR A 152 -30.73 -7.37 23.08
C TYR A 152 -30.52 -8.75 22.46
N THR A 153 -31.50 -9.64 22.62
CA THR A 153 -31.45 -11.04 22.15
C THR A 153 -31.24 -11.18 20.65
N ILE A 154 -31.61 -10.18 19.85
CA ILE A 154 -31.36 -10.17 18.40
C ILE A 154 -29.86 -10.21 18.07
N LEU A 155 -29.01 -9.62 18.91
CA LEU A 155 -27.55 -9.65 18.76
C LEU A 155 -26.93 -10.99 19.21
N GLN A 156 -27.73 -11.86 19.86
CA GLN A 156 -27.33 -13.22 20.20
C GLN A 156 -27.57 -14.20 19.04
N ASN A 157 -28.33 -13.79 18.01
CA ASN A 157 -28.44 -14.58 16.79
C ASN A 157 -27.11 -14.54 16.02
N TYR A 158 -26.41 -15.66 16.06
CA TYR A 158 -25.13 -15.87 15.39
C TYR A 158 -25.10 -15.35 13.94
N TRP A 159 -26.03 -15.84 13.11
CA TRP A 159 -26.03 -15.59 11.67
C TRP A 159 -26.27 -14.11 11.39
N LEU A 160 -27.22 -13.52 12.11
CA LEU A 160 -27.51 -12.10 11.95
C LEU A 160 -26.31 -11.25 12.38
N SER A 161 -25.72 -11.52 13.54
CA SER A 161 -24.57 -10.76 14.03
C SER A 161 -23.35 -10.89 13.13
N TRP A 162 -23.13 -12.08 12.57
CA TRP A 162 -22.05 -12.32 11.62
C TRP A 162 -22.22 -11.48 10.34
N TRP A 163 -23.38 -11.53 9.69
CA TRP A 163 -23.64 -10.75 8.46
C TRP A 163 -23.70 -9.25 8.72
N LEU A 164 -24.25 -8.82 9.86
CA LEU A 164 -24.24 -7.41 10.25
C LEU A 164 -22.81 -6.91 10.50
N MET A 165 -21.94 -7.71 11.11
CA MET A 165 -20.54 -7.32 11.29
C MET A 165 -19.81 -7.25 9.95
N PHE A 166 -20.04 -8.21 9.03
CA PHE A 166 -19.50 -8.12 7.67
C PHE A 166 -19.88 -6.79 7.00
N LEU A 167 -21.19 -6.45 6.99
CA LEU A 167 -21.66 -5.18 6.42
C LEU A 167 -21.10 -3.95 7.16
N ALA A 168 -20.96 -4.01 8.49
CA ALA A 168 -20.37 -2.95 9.29
C ALA A 168 -18.90 -2.71 8.93
N VAL A 169 -18.09 -3.77 8.77
CA VAL A 169 -16.70 -3.64 8.32
C VAL A 169 -16.64 -3.02 6.94
N GLU A 170 -17.45 -3.49 5.99
CA GLU A 170 -17.47 -2.96 4.62
C GLU A 170 -17.89 -1.48 4.58
N PHE A 171 -18.87 -1.09 5.38
CA PHE A 171 -19.31 0.30 5.50
C PHE A 171 -18.22 1.18 6.13
N SER A 172 -17.61 0.74 7.23
CA SER A 172 -16.50 1.47 7.87
C SER A 172 -15.31 1.59 6.93
N TYR A 173 -14.97 0.52 6.23
CA TYR A 173 -13.87 0.50 5.28
C TYR A 173 -14.09 1.55 4.18
N TYR A 174 -15.29 1.61 3.59
CA TYR A 174 -15.64 2.63 2.60
C TYR A 174 -15.32 4.06 3.09
N TRP A 175 -15.69 4.39 4.34
CA TRP A 175 -15.42 5.72 4.89
C TRP A 175 -13.96 5.96 5.26
N VAL A 176 -13.28 4.96 5.82
CA VAL A 176 -11.82 5.02 6.04
C VAL A 176 -11.12 5.31 4.72
N HIS A 177 -11.50 4.59 3.67
CA HIS A 177 -10.87 4.68 2.38
C HIS A 177 -11.18 6.00 1.68
N ARG A 178 -12.46 6.40 1.64
CA ARG A 178 -12.88 7.69 1.08
C ARG A 178 -12.18 8.86 1.77
N THR A 179 -12.17 8.89 3.11
CA THR A 179 -11.48 9.97 3.83
C THR A 179 -9.96 9.90 3.66
N GLY A 180 -9.42 8.71 3.43
CA GLY A 180 -8.05 8.48 2.98
C GLY A 180 -7.68 9.19 1.68
N HIS A 181 -8.65 9.45 0.79
CA HIS A 181 -8.41 10.19 -0.45
C HIS A 181 -8.77 11.68 -0.34
N THR A 182 -9.84 12.01 0.40
CA THR A 182 -10.37 13.39 0.41
C THR A 182 -9.78 14.30 1.49
N ILE A 183 -9.02 13.76 2.46
CA ILE A 183 -8.36 14.54 3.53
C ILE A 183 -6.85 14.43 3.33
N ASN A 184 -6.15 15.56 3.11
CA ASN A 184 -4.73 15.57 2.76
C ASN A 184 -3.84 14.83 3.78
N ALA A 185 -4.10 14.99 5.08
CA ALA A 185 -3.36 14.24 6.11
C ALA A 185 -3.56 12.72 6.01
N PHE A 186 -4.76 12.27 5.64
CA PHE A 186 -5.03 10.85 5.48
C PHE A 186 -4.52 10.35 4.12
N TRP A 187 -4.53 11.20 3.09
CA TRP A 187 -3.87 10.94 1.82
C TRP A 187 -2.36 10.81 1.97
N ALA A 188 -1.71 11.57 2.85
CA ALA A 188 -0.29 11.37 3.14
C ALA A 188 0.01 9.97 3.72
N MET A 189 -0.97 9.33 4.36
CA MET A 189 -0.88 7.94 4.81
C MET A 189 -1.32 6.96 3.74
N HIS A 190 -2.34 7.29 2.95
CA HIS A 190 -2.95 6.35 2.00
C HIS A 190 -2.31 6.39 0.60
N GLY A 191 -1.96 7.57 0.09
CA GLY A 191 -1.34 7.78 -1.23
C GLY A 191 0.01 7.07 -1.44
N VAL A 192 0.68 6.63 -0.37
CA VAL A 192 1.84 5.71 -0.47
C VAL A 192 1.41 4.41 -1.14
N HIS A 193 0.21 3.89 -0.86
CA HIS A 193 -0.35 2.72 -1.52
C HIS A 193 -0.54 2.92 -3.03
N HIS A 194 -1.05 4.10 -3.40
CA HIS A 194 -1.25 4.52 -4.80
C HIS A 194 0.04 4.87 -5.55
N SER A 195 1.17 5.00 -4.85
CA SER A 195 2.42 5.50 -5.45
C SER A 195 3.12 4.54 -6.39
N SER A 196 2.68 3.28 -6.47
CA SER A 196 3.23 2.32 -7.44
C SER A 196 2.81 2.70 -8.86
N GLU A 197 3.79 2.86 -9.74
CA GLU A 197 3.58 3.12 -11.17
C GLU A 197 3.45 1.81 -11.98
N ALA A 198 3.50 0.66 -11.30
CA ALA A 198 3.37 -0.67 -11.88
C ALA A 198 2.30 -1.47 -11.12
N TYR A 199 1.09 -1.52 -11.66
CA TYR A 199 -0.05 -2.15 -10.98
C TYR A 199 -0.07 -3.67 -11.17
N ASN A 200 0.16 -4.41 -10.08
CA ASN A 200 0.20 -5.87 -10.03
C ASN A 200 -0.03 -6.36 -8.58
N LEU A 201 0.04 -7.67 -8.32
CA LEU A 201 -0.25 -8.22 -6.99
C LEU A 201 0.68 -7.70 -5.87
N THR A 202 1.88 -7.18 -6.19
CA THR A 202 2.74 -6.55 -5.18
C THR A 202 2.19 -5.21 -4.72
N THR A 203 1.41 -4.49 -5.54
CA THR A 203 0.78 -3.20 -5.19
C THR A 203 -0.11 -3.34 -3.96
N ALA A 204 -0.81 -4.47 -3.80
CA ALA A 204 -1.61 -4.78 -2.61
C ALA A 204 -0.78 -4.68 -1.31
N LEU A 205 0.50 -5.06 -1.39
CA LEU A 205 1.42 -5.08 -0.25
C LEU A 205 2.11 -3.72 -0.03
N ARG A 206 1.97 -2.77 -0.95
CA ARG A 206 2.49 -1.41 -0.76
C ARG A 206 1.63 -0.67 0.27
N GLN A 207 1.97 -0.81 1.54
CA GLN A 207 1.21 -0.23 2.65
C GLN A 207 2.04 0.83 3.39
N SER A 208 1.46 1.99 3.71
CA SER A 208 2.10 2.97 4.58
C SER A 208 2.15 2.48 6.02
N SER A 209 3.25 2.77 6.72
CA SER A 209 3.42 2.49 8.13
C SER A 209 2.61 3.42 9.05
N LEU A 210 1.86 4.39 8.53
CA LEU A 210 1.05 5.31 9.34
C LEU A 210 -0.46 5.14 9.14
N HIS A 211 -0.89 4.42 8.10
CA HIS A 211 -2.31 4.25 7.74
C HIS A 211 -3.18 3.68 8.87
N PHE A 212 -2.62 2.84 9.76
CA PHE A 212 -3.35 2.24 10.87
C PHE A 212 -3.74 3.23 12.00
N SER A 213 -3.15 4.43 12.02
CA SER A 213 -3.22 5.33 13.17
C SER A 213 -4.57 6.03 13.37
N VAL A 214 -5.42 6.09 12.33
CA VAL A 214 -6.70 6.82 12.36
C VAL A 214 -7.92 5.99 11.95
N GLY A 215 -7.74 4.93 11.16
CA GLY A 215 -8.85 4.15 10.62
C GLY A 215 -9.71 3.45 11.68
N TRP A 216 -9.13 3.11 12.83
CA TRP A 216 -9.83 2.44 13.94
C TRP A 216 -11.03 3.23 14.48
N LEU A 217 -11.03 4.57 14.36
CA LEU A 217 -12.13 5.44 14.82
C LEU A 217 -13.47 5.08 14.17
N TYR A 218 -13.45 4.64 12.91
CA TYR A 218 -14.65 4.26 12.15
C TYR A 218 -15.25 2.92 12.60
N TYR A 219 -14.51 2.11 13.35
CA TYR A 219 -14.95 0.80 13.81
C TYR A 219 -15.47 0.82 15.27
N ILE A 220 -15.06 1.80 16.09
CA ILE A 220 -15.43 1.89 17.51
C ILE A 220 -16.95 1.81 17.76
N PRO A 221 -17.82 2.50 17.00
CA PRO A 221 -19.26 2.46 17.30
C PRO A 221 -19.83 1.04 17.32
N PHE A 222 -19.26 0.13 16.52
CA PHE A 222 -19.69 -1.26 16.45
C PHE A 222 -19.28 -2.09 17.68
N ALA A 223 -18.30 -1.63 18.47
CA ALA A 223 -17.92 -2.25 19.74
C ALA A 223 -19.01 -2.18 20.82
N LEU A 224 -20.06 -1.37 20.61
CA LEU A 224 -21.24 -1.37 21.46
C LEU A 224 -22.16 -2.57 21.20
N PHE A 225 -22.02 -3.24 20.06
CA PHE A 225 -22.96 -4.25 19.59
C PHE A 225 -22.30 -5.59 19.29
N PHE A 226 -21.03 -5.59 18.88
CA PHE A 226 -20.35 -6.79 18.39
C PHE A 226 -19.06 -7.09 19.17
N PRO A 227 -18.77 -8.37 19.41
CA PRO A 227 -17.59 -8.76 20.16
C PRO A 227 -16.30 -8.59 19.33
N PRO A 228 -15.15 -8.26 19.97
CA PRO A 228 -13.90 -8.02 19.26
C PRO A 228 -13.44 -9.15 18.33
N PRO A 229 -13.55 -10.45 18.69
CA PRO A 229 -13.14 -11.52 17.78
C PRO A 229 -13.92 -11.54 16.46
N LEU A 230 -15.21 -11.17 16.48
CA LEU A 230 -16.01 -11.09 15.27
C LEU A 230 -15.54 -9.93 14.36
N TYR A 231 -15.23 -8.78 14.95
CA TYR A 231 -14.64 -7.65 14.23
C TYR A 231 -13.27 -8.00 13.65
N PHE A 232 -12.32 -8.49 14.45
CA PHE A 232 -10.95 -8.76 13.98
C PHE A 232 -10.89 -9.80 12.86
N MET A 233 -11.82 -10.74 12.85
CA MET A 233 -11.94 -11.72 11.78
C MET A 233 -12.40 -11.06 10.47
N HIS A 234 -13.47 -10.25 10.52
CA HIS A 234 -13.99 -9.57 9.33
C HIS A 234 -13.03 -8.49 8.80
N ASP A 235 -12.31 -7.79 9.69
CA ASP A 235 -11.25 -6.84 9.33
C ASP A 235 -10.12 -7.52 8.55
N GLN A 236 -9.67 -8.69 9.00
CA GLN A 236 -8.70 -9.50 8.26
C GLN A 236 -9.25 -10.04 6.95
N PHE A 237 -10.51 -10.50 6.93
CA PHE A 237 -11.15 -10.97 5.70
C PHE A 237 -11.21 -9.88 4.64
N ASN A 238 -11.64 -8.67 5.02
CA ASN A 238 -11.68 -7.50 4.13
C ASN A 238 -10.29 -7.21 3.55
N LEU A 239 -9.24 -7.20 4.38
CA LEU A 239 -7.86 -7.00 3.92
C LEU A 239 -7.39 -8.11 2.95
N LEU A 240 -7.69 -9.37 3.26
CA LEU A 240 -7.32 -10.52 2.44
C LEU A 240 -8.06 -10.51 1.09
N TYR A 241 -9.35 -10.16 1.07
CA TYR A 241 -10.10 -10.00 -0.17
C TYR A 241 -9.46 -8.93 -1.06
N GLN A 242 -9.01 -7.83 -0.50
CA GLN A 242 -8.41 -6.76 -1.30
C GLN A 242 -7.09 -7.14 -1.97
N TYR A 243 -6.45 -8.23 -1.58
CA TYR A 243 -5.20 -8.67 -2.23
C TYR A 243 -5.40 -8.98 -3.72
N TRP A 244 -6.38 -9.83 -4.06
CA TRP A 244 -6.51 -10.37 -5.43
C TRP A 244 -7.03 -9.36 -6.44
N ILE A 245 -7.69 -8.29 -5.99
CA ILE A 245 -8.17 -7.22 -6.88
C ILE A 245 -7.04 -6.35 -7.45
N HIS A 246 -5.80 -6.50 -6.96
CA HIS A 246 -4.62 -5.84 -7.50
C HIS A 246 -3.99 -6.61 -8.66
N THR A 247 -4.69 -6.72 -9.78
CA THR A 247 -4.18 -7.42 -10.96
C THR A 247 -4.68 -6.78 -12.25
N GLN A 248 -3.88 -6.93 -13.31
CA GLN A 248 -4.29 -6.61 -14.69
C GLN A 248 -4.72 -7.86 -15.49
N VAL A 249 -4.64 -9.05 -14.89
CA VAL A 249 -4.90 -10.35 -15.56
C VAL A 249 -6.41 -10.65 -15.68
N VAL A 250 -7.20 -10.12 -14.76
CA VAL A 250 -8.65 -10.29 -14.71
C VAL A 250 -9.29 -8.97 -15.12
N GLY A 251 -10.04 -8.95 -16.23
CA GLY A 251 -10.79 -7.75 -16.63
C GLY A 251 -12.16 -7.67 -15.96
N LYS A 252 -13.18 -7.24 -16.71
CA LYS A 252 -14.54 -7.07 -16.18
C LYS A 252 -15.20 -8.39 -15.85
N LEU A 253 -15.85 -8.47 -14.67
CA LEU A 253 -16.59 -9.65 -14.20
C LEU A 253 -18.11 -9.53 -14.40
N GLY A 254 -18.56 -8.58 -15.21
CA GLY A 254 -19.96 -8.43 -15.60
C GLY A 254 -20.88 -8.20 -14.39
N PRO A 255 -21.98 -8.95 -14.22
CA PRO A 255 -22.95 -8.69 -13.16
C PRO A 255 -22.41 -8.72 -11.72
N LEU A 256 -21.27 -9.37 -11.47
CA LEU A 256 -20.67 -9.39 -10.14
C LEU A 256 -20.22 -7.98 -9.71
N GLU A 257 -19.91 -7.11 -10.66
CA GLU A 257 -19.50 -5.72 -10.45
C GLU A 257 -20.62 -4.80 -9.95
N TYR A 258 -21.86 -5.30 -9.84
CA TYR A 258 -22.92 -4.56 -9.16
C TYR A 258 -22.81 -4.62 -7.64
N ILE A 259 -22.14 -5.65 -7.11
CA ILE A 259 -22.09 -5.94 -5.67
C ILE A 259 -20.67 -5.98 -5.16
N LEU A 260 -19.77 -6.67 -5.88
CA LEU A 260 -18.40 -6.91 -5.47
C LEU A 260 -17.45 -5.87 -6.06
N ASN A 261 -16.46 -5.46 -5.28
CA ASN A 261 -15.28 -4.80 -5.80
C ASN A 261 -14.44 -5.82 -6.59
N THR A 262 -14.05 -5.47 -7.81
CA THR A 262 -13.36 -6.35 -8.75
C THR A 262 -12.05 -5.71 -9.21
N PRO A 263 -11.14 -6.49 -9.84
CA PRO A 263 -9.90 -5.93 -10.37
C PRO A 263 -10.10 -4.75 -11.34
N SER A 264 -11.18 -4.77 -12.13
CA SER A 264 -11.51 -3.65 -13.03
C SER A 264 -11.84 -2.36 -12.27
N GLN A 265 -12.69 -2.46 -11.26
CA GLN A 265 -13.05 -1.32 -10.43
C GLN A 265 -11.85 -0.79 -9.63
N HIS A 266 -11.02 -1.70 -9.12
CA HIS A 266 -9.85 -1.34 -8.33
C HIS A 266 -8.70 -0.79 -9.18
N ARG A 267 -8.59 -1.16 -10.46
CA ARG A 267 -7.69 -0.46 -11.40
C ARG A 267 -8.09 1.01 -11.57
N VAL A 268 -9.37 1.30 -11.77
CA VAL A 268 -9.87 2.68 -11.83
C VAL A 268 -9.53 3.41 -10.54
N HIS A 269 -9.76 2.79 -9.38
CA HIS A 269 -9.41 3.37 -8.10
C HIS A 269 -7.92 3.78 -7.98
N HIS A 270 -7.02 2.95 -8.52
CA HIS A 270 -5.58 3.23 -8.55
C HIS A 270 -5.12 4.14 -9.70
N GLY A 271 -6.03 4.52 -10.59
CA GLY A 271 -5.72 5.34 -11.75
C GLY A 271 -5.48 6.81 -11.40
N ARG A 272 -4.48 7.43 -12.03
CA ARG A 272 -4.27 8.89 -12.00
C ARG A 272 -4.92 9.64 -13.17
N ASN A 273 -5.65 8.94 -14.04
CA ASN A 273 -6.46 9.59 -15.07
C ASN A 273 -7.53 10.47 -14.40
N ALA A 274 -7.91 11.57 -15.04
CA ALA A 274 -8.90 12.50 -14.45
C ALA A 274 -10.25 11.83 -14.11
N TYR A 275 -10.70 10.82 -14.87
CA TYR A 275 -11.94 10.11 -14.58
C TYR A 275 -11.83 9.11 -13.43
N CYS A 276 -10.60 8.74 -13.05
CA CYS A 276 -10.29 7.75 -12.01
C CYS A 276 -10.21 8.38 -10.61
N ILE A 277 -9.94 9.68 -10.51
CA ILE A 277 -9.74 10.36 -9.23
C ILE A 277 -11.01 10.32 -8.38
N ASP A 278 -10.83 9.96 -7.10
CA ASP A 278 -11.89 9.92 -6.09
C ASP A 278 -13.06 8.98 -6.43
N LYS A 279 -12.72 7.80 -6.94
CA LYS A 279 -13.67 6.74 -7.30
C LYS A 279 -13.39 5.42 -6.61
N ASN A 280 -14.44 4.60 -6.47
CA ASN A 280 -14.38 3.18 -6.11
C ASN A 280 -13.64 2.88 -4.80
N TYR A 281 -14.16 3.31 -3.67
CA TYR A 281 -13.57 3.15 -2.34
C TYR A 281 -13.93 1.83 -1.63
N GLY A 282 -14.81 1.01 -2.19
CA GLY A 282 -15.25 -0.25 -1.59
C GLY A 282 -14.09 -1.23 -1.34
N GLY A 283 -14.20 -2.04 -0.27
CA GLY A 283 -13.23 -3.09 0.04
C GLY A 283 -13.57 -4.38 -0.68
N THR A 284 -14.50 -5.15 -0.11
CA THR A 284 -15.13 -6.31 -0.75
C THR A 284 -16.34 -5.91 -1.58
N LEU A 285 -17.14 -4.96 -1.08
CA LEU A 285 -18.40 -4.55 -1.67
C LEU A 285 -18.31 -3.17 -2.31
N CYS A 286 -18.72 -3.05 -3.58
CA CYS A 286 -18.85 -1.77 -4.28
C CYS A 286 -20.22 -1.10 -4.06
N ILE A 287 -21.11 -1.72 -3.27
CA ILE A 287 -22.48 -1.21 -3.05
C ILE A 287 -22.48 0.20 -2.45
N PHE A 288 -21.51 0.51 -1.58
CA PHE A 288 -21.39 1.81 -0.94
C PHE A 288 -20.92 2.87 -1.94
N ASP A 289 -20.07 2.51 -2.91
CA ASP A 289 -19.73 3.41 -4.00
C ASP A 289 -20.93 3.82 -4.84
N ARG A 290 -21.84 2.87 -5.09
CA ARG A 290 -23.08 3.15 -5.81
C ARG A 290 -24.02 3.99 -4.97
N LEU A 291 -24.18 3.65 -3.69
CA LEU A 291 -25.06 4.36 -2.76
C LEU A 291 -24.64 5.83 -2.57
N PHE A 292 -23.33 6.09 -2.50
CA PHE A 292 -22.79 7.42 -2.23
C PHE A 292 -22.26 8.14 -3.49
N GLY A 293 -22.48 7.59 -4.68
CA GLY A 293 -22.18 8.24 -5.96
C GLY A 293 -20.70 8.34 -6.33
N THR A 294 -19.87 7.42 -5.84
CA THR A 294 -18.42 7.35 -6.10
C THR A 294 -18.03 6.22 -7.05
N TYR A 295 -19.01 5.44 -7.52
CA TYR A 295 -18.77 4.37 -8.50
C TYR A 295 -18.36 4.92 -9.87
N GLN A 296 -17.32 4.33 -10.46
CA GLN A 296 -16.86 4.59 -11.82
C GLN A 296 -16.46 3.26 -12.48
N GLU A 297 -17.02 3.00 -13.66
CA GLU A 297 -16.63 1.86 -14.48
C GLU A 297 -15.31 2.12 -15.22
N GLU A 298 -14.50 1.08 -15.43
CA GLU A 298 -13.31 1.15 -16.27
C GLU A 298 -13.70 1.35 -17.74
N ILE A 299 -13.11 2.37 -18.37
CA ILE A 299 -13.33 2.70 -19.78
C ILE A 299 -12.31 1.93 -20.60
N GLU A 300 -12.77 0.96 -21.41
CA GLU A 300 -11.88 0.03 -22.14
C GLU A 300 -11.00 0.74 -23.17
N GLU A 301 -11.49 1.84 -23.74
CA GLU A 301 -10.78 2.65 -24.74
C GLU A 301 -9.73 3.58 -24.14
N VAL A 302 -9.72 3.77 -22.81
CA VAL A 302 -8.82 4.69 -22.12
C VAL A 302 -7.98 3.90 -21.11
N PRO A 303 -6.75 3.48 -21.50
CA PRO A 303 -5.87 2.73 -20.61
C PRO A 303 -5.63 3.48 -19.31
N VAL A 304 -5.79 2.77 -18.20
CA VAL A 304 -5.52 3.33 -16.87
C VAL A 304 -4.02 3.56 -16.71
N VAL A 305 -3.65 4.78 -16.30
CA VAL A 305 -2.30 5.19 -15.93
C VAL A 305 -2.20 5.12 -14.41
N PHE A 306 -1.17 4.45 -13.90
CA PHE A 306 -0.99 4.21 -12.46
C PHE A 306 0.08 5.13 -11.85
N GLY A 307 0.13 5.15 -10.51
CA GLY A 307 0.94 6.05 -9.72
C GLY A 307 0.11 7.22 -9.19
N ILE A 308 0.74 8.08 -8.38
CA ILE A 308 0.12 9.34 -7.93
C ILE A 308 0.43 10.47 -8.91
N THR A 309 -0.33 11.56 -8.83
CA THR A 309 -0.19 12.74 -9.72
C THR A 309 1.17 13.43 -9.63
N HIS A 310 1.88 13.26 -8.51
CA HIS A 310 3.26 13.69 -8.31
C HIS A 310 4.10 12.52 -7.84
N SER A 311 4.90 11.92 -8.73
CA SER A 311 5.66 10.71 -8.42
C SER A 311 6.51 10.83 -7.15
N LEU A 312 6.48 9.80 -6.30
CA LEU A 312 7.31 9.76 -5.11
C LEU A 312 8.80 9.69 -5.45
N ASN A 313 9.20 9.19 -6.63
CA ASN A 313 10.61 9.05 -7.05
C ASN A 313 11.51 8.36 -5.99
N THR A 314 11.01 7.29 -5.36
CA THR A 314 11.78 6.47 -4.41
C THR A 314 11.12 5.11 -4.22
N PHE A 315 11.93 4.08 -4.08
CA PHE A 315 11.53 2.74 -3.66
C PHE A 315 11.84 2.48 -2.18
N GLU A 316 12.40 3.46 -1.47
CA GLU A 316 12.84 3.32 -0.09
C GLU A 316 11.69 3.58 0.90
N PRO A 317 11.40 2.63 1.81
CA PRO A 317 10.19 2.65 2.63
C PRO A 317 10.06 3.87 3.58
N ILE A 318 11.16 4.37 4.15
CA ILE A 318 11.16 5.52 5.06
C ILE A 318 10.87 6.81 4.28
N LYS A 319 11.62 7.09 3.21
CA LYS A 319 11.39 8.25 2.33
C LYS A 319 9.98 8.23 1.76
N ALA A 320 9.48 7.07 1.33
CA ALA A 320 8.12 6.93 0.81
C ALA A 320 7.06 7.32 1.87
N ASN A 321 7.26 6.97 3.14
CA ASN A 321 6.35 7.39 4.22
C ASN A 321 6.54 8.87 4.62
N VAL A 322 7.74 9.44 4.52
CA VAL A 322 8.05 10.80 5.01
C VAL A 322 7.76 11.90 3.98
N ARG A 323 8.00 11.65 2.68
CA ARG A 323 7.87 12.66 1.62
C ARG A 323 6.48 13.32 1.56
N PRO A 324 5.35 12.59 1.63
CA PRO A 324 4.03 13.21 1.65
C PRO A 324 3.84 14.22 2.79
N TRP A 325 4.28 13.86 4.00
CA TRP A 325 4.23 14.76 5.16
C TRP A 325 5.12 15.99 5.00
N LYS A 326 6.32 15.82 4.44
CA LYS A 326 7.21 16.96 4.14
C LYS A 326 6.52 17.96 3.21
N GLY A 327 5.76 17.48 2.21
CA GLY A 327 4.94 18.31 1.33
C GLY A 327 3.90 19.13 2.11
N ILE A 328 3.11 18.46 2.97
CA ILE A 328 2.10 19.12 3.81
C ILE A 328 2.74 20.19 4.72
N PHE A 329 3.83 19.84 5.43
CA PHE A 329 4.51 20.79 6.32
C PHE A 329 5.14 21.96 5.58
N SER A 330 5.60 21.76 4.35
CA SER A 330 6.08 22.84 3.49
C SER A 330 4.94 23.81 3.15
N ASN A 331 3.79 23.28 2.71
CA ASN A 331 2.62 24.09 2.37
C ASN A 331 2.09 24.88 3.58
N ILE A 332 2.06 24.28 4.77
CA ILE A 332 1.65 24.97 6.01
C ILE A 332 2.54 26.19 6.31
N LYS A 333 3.83 26.14 5.96
CA LYS A 333 4.77 27.25 6.19
C LYS A 333 4.53 28.41 5.23
N THR A 334 4.03 28.14 4.02
CA THR A 334 3.89 29.14 2.96
C THR A 334 2.49 29.75 2.91
N VAL A 335 1.44 29.04 3.32
CA VAL A 335 0.08 29.59 3.29
C VAL A 335 -0.18 30.62 4.41
N PRO A 336 -0.74 31.79 4.10
CA PRO A 336 -1.03 32.83 5.09
C PRO A 336 -2.29 32.53 5.91
N GLY A 337 -2.28 32.85 7.20
CA GLY A 337 -3.44 32.74 8.09
C GLY A 337 -3.62 31.37 8.75
N LEU A 338 -4.06 31.35 10.02
CA LEU A 338 -4.20 30.13 10.80
C LEU A 338 -5.23 29.16 10.21
N MET A 339 -6.37 29.68 9.72
CA MET A 339 -7.42 28.83 9.14
C MET A 339 -6.93 28.12 7.87
N ASN A 340 -6.22 28.82 6.98
CA ASN A 340 -5.67 28.21 5.77
C ASN A 340 -4.66 27.11 6.08
N LYS A 341 -3.88 27.25 7.16
CA LYS A 341 -2.97 26.20 7.63
C LYS A 341 -3.72 24.94 8.08
N ILE A 342 -4.85 25.09 8.76
CA ILE A 342 -5.71 23.97 9.15
C ILE A 342 -6.35 23.34 7.90
N LEU A 343 -6.86 24.15 6.96
CA LEU A 343 -7.49 23.69 5.74
C LEU A 343 -6.50 22.95 4.81
N CYS A 344 -5.22 23.33 4.77
CA CYS A 344 -4.17 22.57 4.06
C CYS A 344 -4.04 21.12 4.55
N VAL A 345 -4.37 20.85 5.82
CA VAL A 345 -4.30 19.51 6.42
C VAL A 345 -5.59 18.74 6.19
N TRP A 346 -6.74 19.43 6.25
CA TRP A 346 -8.06 18.81 6.32
C TRP A 346 -8.81 18.71 4.99
N ASN A 347 -8.55 19.62 4.04
CA ASN A 347 -9.11 19.53 2.69
C ASN A 347 -8.28 18.56 1.82
N GLY A 348 -8.73 18.31 0.58
CA GLY A 348 -8.04 17.42 -0.35
C GLY A 348 -6.61 17.88 -0.70
N PRO A 349 -5.75 16.97 -1.20
CA PRO A 349 -4.34 17.25 -1.47
C PRO A 349 -4.11 18.36 -2.51
N GLY A 350 -5.08 18.61 -3.39
CA GLY A 350 -5.05 19.70 -4.38
C GLY A 350 -5.54 21.06 -3.88
N TRP A 351 -5.90 21.21 -2.60
CA TRP A 351 -6.47 22.45 -2.06
C TRP A 351 -5.45 23.58 -1.93
N ILE A 352 -5.83 24.77 -2.38
CA ILE A 352 -5.06 26.02 -2.20
C ILE A 352 -5.94 27.15 -1.64
N PRO A 353 -5.38 28.12 -0.88
CA PRO A 353 -6.15 29.25 -0.36
C PRO A 353 -6.90 30.00 -1.48
N GLY A 354 -8.20 30.23 -1.26
CA GLY A 354 -9.06 30.94 -2.22
C GLY A 354 -9.76 30.05 -3.26
N THR A 355 -9.44 28.75 -3.34
CA THR A 355 -10.23 27.78 -4.10
C THR A 355 -11.35 27.19 -3.24
N HIS A 356 -12.51 26.91 -3.87
CA HIS A 356 -13.55 26.17 -3.17
C HIS A 356 -13.02 24.76 -2.82
N PRO A 357 -13.37 24.15 -1.68
CA PRO A 357 -12.92 22.79 -1.31
C PRO A 357 -13.23 21.67 -2.33
N LYS A 358 -14.04 21.97 -3.36
CA LYS A 358 -14.38 21.05 -4.48
C LYS A 358 -13.73 21.44 -5.81
N GLU A 359 -13.14 22.63 -5.89
CA GLU A 359 -12.38 23.08 -7.05
C GLU A 359 -10.94 22.65 -6.82
N GLU A 360 -10.72 21.35 -7.01
CA GLU A 360 -9.38 20.78 -7.01
C GLU A 360 -8.59 21.30 -8.21
N TYR A 361 -7.27 21.38 -8.04
CA TYR A 361 -6.35 21.70 -9.12
C TYR A 361 -6.68 20.86 -10.36
N PRO A 362 -6.76 21.44 -11.57
CA PRO A 362 -7.09 20.69 -12.76
C PRO A 362 -6.07 19.55 -12.95
N ILE A 363 -6.54 18.31 -12.90
CA ILE A 363 -5.71 17.12 -13.11
C ILE A 363 -5.26 17.15 -14.57
N PRO A 364 -3.94 17.21 -14.85
CA PRO A 364 -3.45 17.21 -16.22
C PRO A 364 -3.91 15.94 -16.96
N PRO A 365 -4.29 16.04 -18.24
CA PRO A 365 -4.51 14.85 -19.06
C PRO A 365 -3.25 13.98 -19.05
N CYS A 366 -3.40 12.68 -18.83
CA CYS A 366 -2.29 11.73 -18.89
C CYS A 366 -2.66 10.52 -19.74
N THR A 367 -1.68 10.03 -20.50
CA THR A 367 -1.73 8.75 -21.23
C THR A 367 -0.55 7.89 -20.82
N ARG A 368 -0.59 6.59 -21.06
CA ARG A 368 0.55 5.72 -20.76
C ARG A 368 1.78 6.12 -21.57
N ALA A 369 1.57 6.57 -22.80
CA ALA A 369 2.62 7.04 -23.68
C ALA A 369 3.19 8.43 -23.27
N SER A 370 2.44 9.26 -22.56
CA SER A 370 2.96 10.53 -22.04
C SER A 370 3.78 10.34 -20.75
N VAL A 371 3.36 9.45 -19.84
CA VAL A 371 3.96 9.37 -18.49
C VAL A 371 5.28 8.59 -18.48
N ARG A 372 6.38 9.29 -18.19
CA ARG A 372 7.67 8.66 -17.83
C ARG A 372 7.64 8.19 -16.38
N LYS A 373 7.81 6.89 -16.17
CA LYS A 373 7.88 6.24 -14.85
C LYS A 373 9.27 6.40 -14.22
N TYR A 374 9.32 6.58 -12.91
CA TYR A 374 10.57 6.52 -12.15
C TYR A 374 11.15 5.10 -12.20
N ASN A 375 12.39 4.96 -12.63
CA ASN A 375 13.04 3.67 -12.81
C ASN A 375 14.55 3.75 -12.55
N THR A 376 15.13 2.63 -12.16
CA THR A 376 16.56 2.48 -11.91
C THR A 376 17.06 1.20 -12.57
N GLU A 377 18.07 1.32 -13.43
CA GLU A 377 18.57 0.19 -14.21
C GLU A 377 19.59 -0.64 -13.43
N LEU A 378 19.07 -1.50 -12.54
CA LEU A 378 19.87 -2.47 -11.79
C LEU A 378 20.49 -3.54 -12.71
N THR A 379 21.76 -3.87 -12.47
CA THR A 379 22.41 -5.00 -13.16
C THR A 379 21.81 -6.33 -12.70
N LEU A 380 21.85 -7.36 -13.55
CA LEU A 380 21.30 -8.68 -13.22
C LEU A 380 21.85 -9.27 -11.90
N PRO A 381 23.15 -9.15 -11.57
CA PRO A 381 23.67 -9.57 -10.27
C PRO A 381 23.00 -8.86 -9.09
N TRP A 382 22.79 -7.53 -9.18
CA TRP A 382 22.10 -6.78 -8.13
C TRP A 382 20.63 -7.19 -8.01
N LYS A 383 19.95 -7.44 -9.13
CA LYS A 383 18.58 -7.98 -9.13
C LYS A 383 18.50 -9.30 -8.37
N PHE A 384 19.40 -10.24 -8.66
CA PHE A 384 19.45 -11.54 -7.99
C PHE A 384 19.77 -11.39 -6.49
N TYR A 385 20.78 -10.59 -6.15
CA TYR A 385 21.15 -10.32 -4.76
C TYR A 385 19.98 -9.75 -3.95
N LEU A 386 19.23 -8.78 -4.50
CA LEU A 386 18.10 -8.16 -3.81
C LEU A 386 16.95 -9.14 -3.56
N VAL A 387 16.65 -10.02 -4.51
CA VAL A 387 15.63 -11.07 -4.32
C VAL A 387 16.05 -12.01 -3.18
N VAL A 388 17.31 -12.47 -3.17
CA VAL A 388 17.82 -13.34 -2.10
C VAL A 388 17.79 -12.63 -0.74
N LEU A 389 18.28 -11.39 -0.69
CA LEU A 389 18.27 -10.57 0.53
C LEU A 389 16.85 -10.35 1.04
N PHE A 390 15.90 -10.03 0.16
CA PHE A 390 14.50 -9.82 0.54
C PHE A 390 13.84 -11.10 1.09
N LEU A 391 14.07 -12.26 0.47
CA LEU A 391 13.55 -13.54 0.97
C LEU A 391 14.11 -13.87 2.35
N TYR A 392 15.41 -13.69 2.54
CA TYR A 392 16.05 -13.83 3.85
C TYR A 392 15.47 -12.87 4.89
N THR A 393 15.33 -11.60 4.54
CA THR A 393 14.75 -10.59 5.43
C THR A 393 13.31 -10.93 5.80
N THR A 394 12.52 -11.44 4.85
CA THR A 394 11.12 -11.82 5.09
C THR A 394 11.01 -12.99 6.07
N VAL A 395 11.79 -14.06 5.84
CA VAL A 395 11.81 -15.23 6.73
C VAL A 395 12.33 -14.84 8.12
N GLY A 396 13.43 -14.08 8.17
CA GLY A 396 14.03 -13.63 9.43
C GLY A 396 13.14 -12.69 10.23
N LEU A 397 12.48 -11.73 9.55
CA LEU A 397 11.54 -10.82 10.19
C LEU A 397 10.33 -11.58 10.75
N GLN A 398 9.78 -12.56 10.01
CA GLN A 398 8.69 -13.39 10.50
C GLN A 398 9.11 -14.21 11.73
N ALA A 399 10.31 -14.80 11.70
CA ALA A 399 10.86 -15.53 12.84
C ALA A 399 11.05 -14.63 14.07
N ALA A 400 11.54 -13.40 13.87
CA ALA A 400 11.67 -12.40 14.92
C ALA A 400 10.29 -12.00 15.50
N ILE A 401 9.28 -11.77 14.65
CA ILE A 401 7.92 -11.46 15.10
C ILE A 401 7.34 -12.59 15.98
N VAL A 402 7.51 -13.85 15.57
CA VAL A 402 7.05 -15.01 16.35
C VAL A 402 7.84 -15.14 17.65
N GLY A 403 9.15 -14.95 17.61
CA GLY A 403 10.01 -15.06 18.79
C GLY A 403 9.78 -13.97 19.84
N MET A 404 9.22 -12.81 19.47
CA MET A 404 8.77 -11.80 20.43
C MET A 404 7.58 -12.23 21.28
N GLU A 405 6.80 -13.21 20.84
CA GLU A 405 5.67 -13.74 21.60
C GLU A 405 6.14 -14.75 22.67
N GLN A 406 7.45 -15.06 22.68
CA GLN A 406 8.10 -15.95 23.63
C GLN A 406 8.75 -15.13 24.77
N SER A 407 9.29 -15.83 25.77
CA SER A 407 9.99 -15.22 26.92
C SER A 407 11.50 -15.49 26.91
N GLY A 408 12.27 -14.75 27.72
CA GLY A 408 13.68 -15.02 27.96
C GLY A 408 14.61 -14.58 26.83
N SER A 409 15.70 -15.34 26.60
CA SER A 409 16.71 -15.00 25.58
C SER A 409 16.14 -14.90 24.17
N LEU A 410 15.13 -15.72 23.85
CA LEU A 410 14.48 -15.70 22.54
C LEU A 410 13.73 -14.38 22.28
N TYR A 411 13.09 -13.81 23.31
CA TYR A 411 12.48 -12.49 23.21
C TYR A 411 13.52 -11.42 22.87
N CYS A 412 14.60 -11.33 23.66
CA CYS A 412 15.64 -10.31 23.47
C CYS A 412 16.31 -10.44 22.09
N TYR A 413 16.64 -11.67 21.69
CA TYR A 413 17.18 -11.97 20.37
C TYR A 413 16.25 -11.53 19.24
N SER A 414 14.94 -11.77 19.40
CA SER A 414 13.93 -11.41 18.42
C SER A 414 13.71 -9.90 18.30
N VAL A 415 13.76 -9.18 19.42
CA VAL A 415 13.71 -7.71 19.42
C VAL A 415 14.89 -7.13 18.64
N VAL A 416 16.11 -7.61 18.88
CA VAL A 416 17.29 -7.19 18.11
C VAL A 416 17.14 -7.57 16.64
N GLY A 417 16.62 -8.77 16.36
CA GLY A 417 16.34 -9.26 15.01
C GLY A 417 15.41 -8.34 14.22
N MET A 418 14.35 -7.83 14.85
CA MET A 418 13.45 -6.87 14.20
C MET A 418 14.15 -5.60 13.71
N PHE A 419 15.08 -5.04 14.50
CA PHE A 419 15.85 -3.86 14.08
C PHE A 419 16.83 -4.22 12.96
N TYR A 420 17.49 -5.37 13.05
CA TYR A 420 18.39 -5.85 12.02
C TYR A 420 17.68 -6.07 10.69
N PHE A 421 16.57 -6.82 10.68
CA PHE A 421 15.78 -7.06 9.47
C PHE A 421 15.06 -5.79 8.97
N GLY A 422 14.68 -4.89 9.88
CA GLY A 422 14.18 -3.55 9.53
C GLY A 422 15.23 -2.73 8.76
N LEU A 423 16.50 -2.78 9.18
CA LEU A 423 17.60 -2.17 8.43
C LEU A 423 17.80 -2.86 7.07
N SER A 424 17.63 -4.18 6.96
CA SER A 424 17.71 -4.86 5.66
C SER A 424 16.70 -4.30 4.66
N LEU A 425 15.45 -4.03 5.09
CA LEU A 425 14.40 -3.43 4.24
C LEU A 425 14.83 -2.05 3.74
N PHE A 426 15.42 -1.24 4.61
CA PHE A 426 15.98 0.07 4.26
C PHE A 426 17.12 -0.04 3.22
N CYS A 427 18.05 -0.97 3.44
CA CYS A 427 19.14 -1.25 2.51
C CYS A 427 18.65 -1.70 1.13
N ILE A 428 17.62 -2.56 1.07
CA ILE A 428 16.98 -2.98 -0.19
C ILE A 428 16.41 -1.77 -0.93
N GLY A 429 15.66 -0.91 -0.23
CA GLY A 429 15.06 0.30 -0.79
C GLY A 429 16.10 1.27 -1.37
N LEU A 430 17.13 1.60 -0.60
CA LEU A 430 18.23 2.45 -1.07
C LEU A 430 18.97 1.87 -2.28
N THR A 431 19.16 0.54 -2.30
CA THR A 431 19.80 -0.12 -3.45
C THR A 431 18.90 -0.05 -4.69
N CYS A 432 17.59 -0.24 -4.52
CA CYS A 432 16.63 -0.04 -5.59
C CYS A 432 16.63 1.40 -6.11
N ASP A 433 16.92 2.39 -5.28
CA ASP A 433 17.06 3.79 -5.70
C ASP A 433 18.43 4.14 -6.32
N ILE A 434 19.42 3.24 -6.28
CA ILE A 434 20.83 3.57 -6.59
C ILE A 434 21.28 4.79 -5.76
N ASP A 435 20.83 4.86 -4.50
CA ASP A 435 21.13 5.98 -3.62
C ASP A 435 22.63 5.97 -3.25
N PRO A 436 23.29 7.14 -3.09
CA PRO A 436 24.68 7.21 -2.65
C PRO A 436 24.98 6.44 -1.34
N TRP A 437 23.98 6.26 -0.48
CA TRP A 437 24.07 5.50 0.76
C TRP A 437 23.83 3.99 0.59
N ALA A 438 23.48 3.49 -0.59
CA ALA A 438 23.23 2.07 -0.83
C ALA A 438 24.45 1.20 -0.44
N VAL A 439 25.63 1.51 -0.97
CA VAL A 439 26.85 0.72 -0.67
C VAL A 439 27.26 0.86 0.82
N PRO A 440 27.40 2.07 1.40
CA PRO A 440 27.73 2.21 2.82
C PRO A 440 26.76 1.48 3.76
N THR A 441 25.46 1.56 3.50
CA THR A 441 24.45 0.93 4.37
C THR A 441 24.47 -0.60 4.24
N GLN A 442 24.75 -1.16 3.06
CA GLN A 442 24.94 -2.61 2.89
C GLN A 442 26.17 -3.12 3.67
N ILE A 443 27.26 -2.34 3.73
CA ILE A 443 28.43 -2.67 4.56
C ILE A 443 28.07 -2.63 6.04
N LEU A 444 27.37 -1.57 6.49
CA LEU A 444 26.88 -1.47 7.87
C LEU A 444 25.95 -2.64 8.23
N HIS A 445 25.03 -2.98 7.33
CA HIS A 445 24.13 -4.11 7.49
C HIS A 445 24.89 -5.44 7.65
N ALA A 446 25.96 -5.66 6.89
CA ALA A 446 26.80 -6.84 7.06
C ALA A 446 27.55 -6.85 8.41
N VAL A 447 28.11 -5.71 8.84
CA VAL A 447 28.75 -5.60 10.17
C VAL A 447 27.76 -5.93 11.28
N LEU A 448 26.56 -5.35 11.22
CA LEU A 448 25.49 -5.61 12.19
C LEU A 448 24.98 -7.06 12.09
N GLY A 449 24.99 -7.68 10.91
CA GLY A 449 24.70 -9.10 10.73
C GLY A 449 25.70 -10.00 11.46
N GLY A 450 26.99 -9.67 11.43
CA GLY A 450 28.02 -10.36 12.20
C GLY A 450 27.84 -10.21 13.71
N ILE A 451 27.45 -9.02 14.18
CA ILE A 451 27.14 -8.77 15.60
C ILE A 451 25.89 -9.55 16.01
N TYR A 452 24.83 -9.53 15.18
CA TYR A 452 23.59 -10.25 15.42
C TYR A 452 23.80 -11.76 15.48
N LEU A 453 24.64 -12.30 14.59
CA LEU A 453 25.08 -13.69 14.61
C LEU A 453 25.79 -14.04 15.93
N ALA A 454 26.79 -13.24 16.33
CA ALA A 454 27.54 -13.47 17.56
C ALA A 454 26.62 -13.43 18.80
N TYR A 455 25.67 -12.50 18.81
CA TYR A 455 24.65 -12.41 19.85
C TYR A 455 23.76 -13.66 19.89
N GLY A 456 23.30 -14.14 18.74
CA GLY A 456 22.52 -15.37 18.63
C GLY A 456 23.29 -16.60 19.12
N VAL A 457 24.56 -16.75 18.71
CA VAL A 457 25.43 -17.84 19.20
C VAL A 457 25.56 -17.77 20.73
N ALA A 458 25.72 -16.58 21.31
CA ALA A 458 25.80 -16.42 22.76
C ALA A 458 24.47 -16.76 23.48
N CYS A 459 23.32 -16.40 22.89
CA CYS A 459 22.01 -16.70 23.46
C CYS A 459 21.64 -18.19 23.43
N PHE A 460 22.14 -18.94 22.45
CA PHE A 460 21.67 -20.31 22.15
C PHE A 460 22.78 -21.37 22.15
N GLN A 461 23.85 -21.17 22.94
CA GLN A 461 25.00 -22.09 23.01
C GLN A 461 24.65 -23.56 23.30
N SER A 462 23.46 -23.83 23.86
CA SER A 462 23.00 -25.15 24.28
C SER A 462 21.68 -25.61 23.63
N GLU A 463 21.15 -24.88 22.64
CA GLU A 463 19.83 -25.18 22.05
C GLU A 463 19.88 -25.82 20.64
N SER A 464 18.75 -26.44 20.28
CA SER A 464 18.52 -27.40 19.18
C SER A 464 18.89 -26.98 17.75
N GLU A 465 18.98 -27.99 16.85
CA GLU A 465 19.37 -27.92 15.43
C GLU A 465 18.73 -26.79 14.60
N TRP A 466 17.49 -26.37 14.90
CA TRP A 466 16.80 -25.34 14.12
C TRP A 466 17.42 -23.95 14.25
N LYS A 467 17.96 -23.57 15.42
CA LYS A 467 18.68 -22.30 15.56
C LYS A 467 20.05 -22.34 14.88
N THR A 468 20.68 -23.51 14.79
CA THR A 468 21.93 -23.67 14.05
C THR A 468 21.76 -23.31 12.57
N ALA A 469 20.65 -23.71 11.94
CA ALA A 469 20.37 -23.38 10.54
C ALA A 469 20.17 -21.87 10.31
N GLU A 470 19.43 -21.20 11.19
CA GLU A 470 19.21 -19.75 11.12
C GLU A 470 20.51 -18.96 11.26
N LEU A 471 21.33 -19.30 12.28
CA LEU A 471 22.63 -18.67 12.49
C LEU A 471 23.58 -18.94 11.32
N ALA A 472 23.58 -20.14 10.75
CA ALA A 472 24.35 -20.44 9.54
C ALA A 472 23.91 -19.60 8.34
N ALA A 473 22.60 -19.42 8.13
CA ALA A 473 22.07 -18.57 7.07
C ALA A 473 22.49 -17.10 7.24
N ILE A 474 22.42 -16.56 8.47
CA ILE A 474 22.90 -15.20 8.79
C ILE A 474 24.39 -15.07 8.46
N ALA A 475 25.21 -16.05 8.84
CA ALA A 475 26.65 -16.05 8.58
C ALA A 475 26.97 -16.04 7.07
N ILE A 476 26.33 -16.94 6.31
CA ILE A 476 26.51 -17.07 4.86
C ILE A 476 26.11 -15.76 4.17
N ILE A 477 24.93 -15.24 4.48
CA ILE A 477 24.41 -14.02 3.82
C ILE A 477 25.25 -12.81 4.18
N THR A 478 25.70 -12.70 5.44
CA THR A 478 26.60 -11.63 5.86
C THR A 478 27.90 -11.66 5.07
N LEU A 479 28.56 -12.82 4.96
CA LEU A 479 29.81 -12.98 4.20
C LEU A 479 29.61 -12.72 2.70
N CYS A 480 28.57 -13.31 2.11
CA CYS A 480 28.22 -13.10 0.72
C CYS A 480 27.93 -11.63 0.42
N THR A 481 27.25 -10.92 1.32
CA THR A 481 26.96 -9.48 1.18
C THR A 481 28.25 -8.67 1.12
N VAL A 482 29.20 -8.88 2.05
CA VAL A 482 30.48 -8.16 2.05
C VAL A 482 31.22 -8.35 0.74
N LEU A 483 31.37 -9.61 0.30
CA LEU A 483 32.07 -9.93 -0.94
C LEU A 483 31.36 -9.35 -2.17
N PHE A 484 30.04 -9.52 -2.25
CA PHE A 484 29.24 -9.05 -3.37
C PHE A 484 29.29 -7.54 -3.51
N VAL A 485 29.03 -6.81 -2.42
CA VAL A 485 29.04 -5.35 -2.39
C VAL A 485 30.44 -4.83 -2.72
N PHE A 486 31.50 -5.44 -2.18
CA PHE A 486 32.87 -5.06 -2.53
C PHE A 486 33.13 -5.20 -4.04
N LEU A 487 32.77 -6.33 -4.64
CA LEU A 487 33.00 -6.59 -6.06
C LEU A 487 32.12 -5.74 -7.00
N ARG A 488 30.90 -5.39 -6.57
CA ARG A 488 29.87 -4.79 -7.43
C ARG A 488 29.49 -3.36 -7.09
N ARG A 489 30.17 -2.71 -6.13
CA ARG A 489 29.91 -1.32 -5.73
C ARG A 489 29.89 -0.31 -6.89
N LYS A 490 30.70 -0.54 -7.94
CA LYS A 490 30.76 0.35 -9.12
C LYS A 490 29.50 0.29 -9.99
N ASP A 491 28.69 -0.76 -9.86
CA ASP A 491 27.42 -0.88 -10.58
C ASP A 491 26.36 0.11 -10.03
N MET A 492 26.56 0.64 -8.81
CA MET A 492 25.70 1.68 -8.19
C MET A 492 26.07 3.06 -8.72
N ASP A 493 25.85 3.25 -10.03
CA ASP A 493 26.13 4.49 -10.76
C ASP A 493 24.83 5.32 -10.95
N PRO A 494 24.76 6.56 -10.44
CA PRO A 494 23.62 7.45 -10.63
C PRO A 494 23.22 7.71 -12.08
N SER A 495 24.10 7.49 -13.06
CA SER A 495 23.78 7.59 -14.49
C SER A 495 22.66 6.63 -14.95
N ARG A 496 22.38 5.60 -14.15
CA ARG A 496 21.36 4.56 -14.37
C ARG A 496 19.97 4.94 -13.82
N ILE A 497 19.82 6.13 -13.25
CA ILE A 497 18.55 6.62 -12.71
C ILE A 497 17.75 7.31 -13.82
N GLN A 498 16.52 6.87 -13.99
CA GLN A 498 15.52 7.48 -14.86
C GLN A 498 14.46 8.12 -13.98
N TYR A 499 14.47 9.44 -13.88
CA TYR A 499 13.47 10.16 -13.11
C TYR A 499 12.11 10.19 -13.83
N GLY A 500 11.01 10.21 -13.06
CA GLY A 500 9.68 10.45 -13.63
C GLY A 500 9.50 11.91 -14.04
N GLU A 501 8.50 12.20 -14.89
CA GLU A 501 8.25 13.55 -15.43
C GLU A 501 8.16 14.64 -14.35
N ASP A 502 7.53 14.32 -13.22
CA ASP A 502 7.30 15.28 -12.14
C ASP A 502 8.59 15.71 -11.41
N PHE A 503 9.71 14.97 -11.56
CA PHE A 503 10.98 15.35 -10.95
C PHE A 503 11.64 16.51 -11.68
N GLU A 504 11.57 16.56 -13.02
CA GLU A 504 12.08 17.70 -13.79
C GLU A 504 11.26 18.96 -13.49
N PHE A 505 9.93 18.81 -13.38
CA PHE A 505 9.05 19.89 -12.95
C PHE A 505 9.29 20.30 -11.49
N ALA A 506 9.56 19.36 -10.58
CA ALA A 506 9.85 19.65 -9.18
C ALA A 506 11.23 20.30 -9.00
N ALA A 507 12.25 19.90 -9.76
CA ALA A 507 13.58 20.53 -9.79
C ALA A 507 13.51 21.95 -10.36
N LEU A 508 12.62 22.18 -11.34
CA LEU A 508 12.26 23.52 -11.81
C LEU A 508 11.41 24.28 -10.77
N SER A 509 10.58 23.59 -9.96
CA SER A 509 9.76 24.21 -8.92
C SER A 509 10.50 24.50 -7.62
N GLU A 510 11.62 23.83 -7.34
CA GLU A 510 12.53 24.23 -6.25
C GLU A 510 13.15 25.61 -6.56
N GLN A 511 13.17 26.03 -7.83
CA GLN A 511 13.42 27.43 -8.23
C GLN A 511 12.15 28.31 -8.16
N PHE A 512 10.94 27.75 -8.31
CA PHE A 512 9.67 28.43 -8.00
C PHE A 512 9.28 28.24 -6.52
N GLN A 513 10.09 28.82 -5.63
CA GLN A 513 9.57 29.33 -4.37
C GLN A 513 8.37 30.21 -4.71
N TRP A 514 7.18 29.86 -4.20
CA TRP A 514 5.94 30.64 -4.19
C TRP A 514 6.08 32.14 -4.53
N GLU A 515 6.20 32.46 -5.81
CA GLU A 515 5.81 33.78 -6.29
C GLU A 515 4.30 33.71 -6.39
N LEU A 516 3.65 34.20 -5.33
CA LEU A 516 2.27 34.65 -5.37
C LEU A 516 2.08 35.33 -6.72
N VAL A 517 1.29 34.71 -7.59
CA VAL A 517 0.69 35.44 -8.70
C VAL A 517 -0.19 36.48 -8.03
N GLU A 518 0.38 37.65 -7.75
CA GLU A 518 -0.39 38.82 -7.39
C GLU A 518 -1.48 38.94 -8.46
N PRO A 519 -2.75 39.10 -8.09
CA PRO A 519 -3.76 39.44 -9.06
C PRO A 519 -3.32 40.78 -9.63
N LYS A 520 -2.77 40.79 -10.85
CA LYS A 520 -2.52 42.00 -11.61
C LYS A 520 -3.83 42.77 -11.57
N LYS A 521 -3.87 43.83 -10.76
CA LYS A 521 -4.91 44.85 -10.84
C LYS A 521 -4.82 45.38 -12.26
N GLN A 522 -5.61 44.83 -13.17
CA GLN A 522 -5.95 45.49 -14.41
C GLN A 522 -6.66 46.77 -13.98
N LYS A 523 -5.89 47.86 -13.92
CA LYS A 523 -6.46 49.20 -13.98
C LYS A 523 -7.20 49.25 -15.31
N VAL A 524 -8.51 49.22 -15.22
CA VAL A 524 -9.38 49.69 -16.29
C VAL A 524 -8.99 51.15 -16.51
N GLN A 525 -8.41 51.43 -17.68
CA GLN A 525 -8.41 52.76 -18.29
C GLN A 525 -9.48 52.79 -19.36
#